data_AF-A0A1Q7X460-F1
#
_entry.id   AF-A0A1Q7X460-F1
#
_cell.length_a   1.000
_cell.length_b   1.000
_cell.length_c   1.000
_cell.angle_alpha   90.00
_cell.angle_beta   90.00
_cell.angle_gamma   90.00
#
_symmetry.space_group_name_H-M   'P 1'
#
loop_
_entity.id
_entity.type
_entity.pdbx_description
1 polymer ?
#
loop_
_entity_poly.entity_id
_entity_poly.type
_entity_poly.pdbx_seq_one_letter_code
_entity_poly.pdbx_strand_id
1 'polypeptide(L)' 'MELEAQGFIEVGDVVVVPLLFHLRAQSGVELDIAEAWAYWVREGKIWRIEQHPTKAEALEAAGLRE' A
#
# COMPACT_ATOMS: atom_id res chain seq x y z
N MET A 1 -5.31 8.79 -13.69
CA MET A 1 -4.85 8.12 -12.46
C MET A 1 -3.91 7.04 -12.92
N GLU A 2 -2.65 7.17 -12.53
CA GLU A 2 -1.64 6.14 -12.68
C GLU A 2 -1.25 5.67 -11.28
N LEU A 3 -1.01 4.37 -11.12
CA LEU A 3 -0.64 3.73 -9.87
C LEU A 3 0.61 2.91 -10.10
N GLU A 4 1.65 3.20 -9.33
CA GLU A 4 2.90 2.47 -9.37
C GLU A 4 3.14 1.77 -8.03
N ALA A 5 3.38 0.45 -8.08
CA ALA A 5 3.90 -0.28 -6.94
C ALA A 5 5.42 -0.13 -6.88
N GLN A 6 5.93 0.43 -5.78
CA GLN A 6 7.36 0.64 -5.60
C GLN A 6 8.09 -0.64 -5.18
N GLY A 7 7.35 -1.68 -4.83
CA GLY A 7 7.85 -3.00 -4.47
C GLY A 7 6.83 -3.80 -3.70
N PHE A 8 7.18 -5.05 -3.40
CA PHE A 8 6.36 -5.98 -2.63
C PHE A 8 7.20 -6.49 -1.45
N ILE A 9 6.67 -6.34 -0.24
CA ILE A 9 7.36 -6.73 1.00
C ILE A 9 6.51 -7.81 1.66
N GLU A 10 7.03 -9.03 1.69
CA GLU A 10 6.34 -10.17 2.28
C GLU A 10 6.64 -10.29 3.77
N VAL A 11 5.59 -10.40 4.58
CA VAL A 11 5.61 -10.40 6.04
C VAL A 11 4.65 -11.46 6.54
N GLY A 12 5.12 -12.70 6.71
CA GLY A 12 4.25 -13.81 7.08
C GLY A 12 3.17 -14.06 6.01
N ASP A 13 1.90 -13.91 6.37
CA ASP A 13 0.75 -14.00 5.46
C ASP A 13 0.30 -12.63 4.92
N VAL A 14 1.08 -11.57 5.13
CA VAL A 14 0.78 -10.21 4.69
C VAL A 14 1.77 -9.77 3.61
N VAL A 15 1.27 -9.11 2.57
CA VAL A 15 2.08 -8.41 1.57
C VAL A 15 1.87 -6.92 1.76
N VAL A 16 2.94 -6.20 2.08
CA VAL A 16 2.93 -4.73 2.15
C VAL A 16 3.44 -4.16 0.84
N VAL A 17 2.67 -3.24 0.26
CA VAL A 17 2.94 -2.63 -1.05
C VAL A 17 2.96 -1.11 -0.88
N PRO A 18 4.13 -0.47 -0.88
CA PRO A 18 4.23 0.97 -1.03
C PRO A 18 3.79 1.37 -2.45
N LEU A 19 2.94 2.37 -2.54
CA LEU A 19 2.29 2.82 -3.76
C LEU A 19 2.56 4.31 -3.98
N LEU A 20 2.77 4.68 -5.23
CA LEU A 20 2.76 6.07 -5.69
C LEU A 20 1.57 6.27 -6.64
N PHE A 21 0.67 7.16 -6.28
CA PHE A 21 -0.47 7.57 -7.10
C PHE A 21 -0.15 8.89 -7.78
N HIS A 22 -0.24 8.90 -9.11
CA HIS A 22 -0.24 10.13 -9.90
C HIS A 22 -1.68 10.46 -10.31
N LEU A 23 -2.21 11.51 -9.72
CA LEU A 23 -3.59 11.96 -9.89
C LEU A 23 -3.63 13.31 -10.58
N ARG A 24 -4.64 13.49 -11.43
CA ARG A 24 -5.00 14.78 -12.00
C ARG A 24 -6.46 15.05 -11.73
N ALA A 25 -6.73 16.08 -10.94
CA ALA A 25 -8.07 16.53 -10.65
C ALA A 25 -8.73 17.15 -11.90
N GLN A 26 -10.06 17.20 -11.94
CA GLN A 26 -10.79 17.87 -13.04
C GLN A 26 -10.43 19.36 -13.16
N SER A 27 -10.06 20.01 -12.05
CA SER A 27 -9.57 21.40 -12.05
C SER A 27 -8.23 21.58 -12.76
N GLY A 28 -7.55 20.49 -13.15
CA GLY A 28 -6.22 20.49 -13.74
C GLY A 28 -5.08 20.41 -12.74
N VAL A 29 -5.37 20.39 -11.43
CA VAL A 29 -4.35 20.20 -10.38
C VAL A 29 -3.78 18.79 -10.46
N GLU A 30 -2.46 18.68 -10.45
CA GLU A 30 -1.72 17.41 -10.38
C GLU A 30 -1.29 17.13 -8.93
N LEU A 31 -1.41 15.88 -8.51
CA LEU A 31 -1.17 15.43 -7.14
C LEU A 31 -0.42 14.10 -7.18
N ASP A 32 0.66 14.05 -6.41
CA ASP A 32 1.41 12.82 -6.14
C ASP A 32 1.13 12.40 -4.71
N ILE A 33 0.62 11.19 -4.52
CA ILE A 33 0.30 10.64 -3.21
C ILE A 33 1.12 9.37 -3.00
N ALA A 34 1.99 9.39 -2.01
CA ALA A 34 2.68 8.20 -1.54
C ALA A 34 1.92 7.61 -0.34
N GLU A 35 1.61 6.32 -0.41
CA GLU A 35 0.96 5.58 0.67
C GLU A 35 1.44 4.12 0.65
N ALA A 36 0.97 3.29 1.59
CA ALA A 36 1.27 1.87 1.59
C ALA A 36 0.04 1.06 1.97
N TRP A 37 -0.18 -0.04 1.24
CA TRP A 37 -1.29 -0.94 1.50
C TRP A 37 -0.77 -2.27 2.05
N ALA A 38 -1.48 -2.83 3.02
CA ALA A 38 -1.23 -4.17 3.56
C ALA A 38 -2.33 -5.11 3.07
N TYR A 39 -1.93 -6.25 2.49
CA TYR A 39 -2.82 -7.28 1.97
C TYR A 39 -2.60 -8.58 2.74
N TRP A 40 -3.58 -9.02 3.51
CA TRP A 40 -3.51 -10.33 4.16
C TRP A 40 -4.01 -11.40 3.21
N VAL A 41 -3.17 -12.39 2.95
CA VAL A 41 -3.36 -13.45 1.97
C VAL A 41 -3.40 -14.81 2.67
N ARG A 42 -4.50 -15.55 2.48
CA ARG A 42 -4.64 -16.92 2.97
C ARG A 42 -5.10 -17.80 1.83
N GLU A 43 -4.43 -18.93 1.63
CA GLU A 43 -4.75 -19.88 0.55
C GLU A 43 -4.81 -19.21 -0.84
N GLY A 44 -3.88 -18.28 -1.08
CA GLY A 44 -3.78 -17.52 -2.33
C GLY A 44 -4.87 -16.47 -2.53
N LYS A 45 -5.71 -16.20 -1.52
CA LYS A 45 -6.80 -15.22 -1.58
C LYS A 45 -6.56 -14.09 -0.58
N ILE A 46 -6.80 -12.87 -1.03
CA ILE A 46 -6.82 -11.70 -0.15
C ILE A 46 -8.08 -11.76 0.70
N TRP A 47 -7.93 -11.73 2.03
CA TRP A 47 -9.06 -11.74 2.97
C TRP A 47 -9.20 -10.44 3.77
N ARG A 48 -8.16 -9.59 3.79
CA ARG A 48 -8.16 -8.24 4.37
C ARG A 48 -7.24 -7.33 3.58
N ILE A 49 -7.63 -6.06 3.46
CA ILE A 49 -6.83 -4.98 2.87
C ILE A 49 -6.91 -3.79 3.80
N GLU A 50 -5.77 -3.18 4.09
CA GLU A 50 -5.70 -1.91 4.82
C GLU A 50 -4.83 -0.92 4.06
N GLN A 51 -5.24 0.35 4.06
CA GLN A 51 -4.52 1.46 3.47
C GLN A 51 -3.94 2.30 4.61
N HIS A 52 -2.65 2.62 4.52
CA HIS A 52 -1.94 3.41 5.50
C HIS A 52 -1.21 4.57 4.81
N PRO A 53 -1.24 5.78 5.38
CA PRO A 53 -0.50 6.94 4.88
C PRO A 53 1.00 6.71 4.68
N THR A 54 1.61 5.79 5.44
CA THR A 54 3.05 5.53 5.36
C THR A 54 3.37 4.04 5.29
N LYS A 55 4.52 3.73 4.67
CA LYS A 55 5.10 2.37 4.66
C LYS A 55 5.33 1.83 6.07
N ALA A 56 5.78 2.67 7.00
CA ALA A 56 6.04 2.27 8.38
C ALA A 56 4.75 1.79 9.07
N GLU A 57 3.67 2.57 8.95
CA GLU A 57 2.37 2.20 9.53
C GLU A 57 1.81 0.89 8.94
N ALA A 58 1.97 0.67 7.62
CA ALA A 58 1.56 -0.59 7.00
C ALA A 58 2.39 -1.79 7.48
N LEU A 59 3.70 -1.61 7.70
CA LEU A 59 4.56 -2.66 8.25
C LEU A 59 4.22 -2.97 9.71
N GLU A 60 3.93 -1.95 10.52
CA GLU A 60 3.46 -2.12 11.90
C GLU A 60 2.15 -2.90 11.96
N ALA A 61 1.19 -2.58 11.07
CA ALA A 61 -0.06 -3.31 10.94
C ALA A 61 0.15 -4.78 10.52
N ALA A 62 1.16 -5.03 9.69
CA ALA A 62 1.60 -6.38 9.30
C ALA A 62 2.37 -7.13 10.42
N GLY A 63 2.59 -6.51 11.58
CA GLY A 63 3.25 -7.11 12.73
C GLY A 63 4.78 -6.97 12.75
N LEU A 64 5.37 -6.24 11.80
CA LEU A 64 6.76 -5.81 11.88
C LEU A 64 6.82 -4.51 12.67
N ARG A 65 7.24 -4.60 13.92
CA ARG A 65 7.78 -3.45 14.65
C ARG A 65 9.27 -3.40 14.37
N GLU A 66 9.78 -2.22 14.08
CA GLU A 66 11.23 -1.97 14.10
C GLU A 66 11.80 -2.21 15.50
#